data_AF-A0A8C3TCB3-F1
#
_entry.id   AF-A0A8C3TCB3-F1
#
_cell.length_a   1.000
_cell.length_b   1.000
_cell.length_c   1.000
_cell.angle_alpha   90.00
_cell.angle_beta   90.00
_cell.angle_gamma   90.00
#
_symmetry.space_group_name_H-M   'P 1'
#
loop_
_entity.id
_entity.type
_entity.pdbx_description
1 polymer ?
#
loop_
_entity_poly.entity_id
_entity_poly.type
_entity_poly.pdbx_seq_one_letter_code
_entity_poly.pdbx_strand_id
1 'polypeptide(L)'
;MEKVIIQYQESILELQSLLHQKYNEATENLLKKASTYADSDSGNMEVVIKDKNITFCIWGNLKKNPRFKNHMFCDAESGFDLPKTVATSDVAVRILHTHYDHISPLQHIPKLHLKVQAPESKPELTVLYDMKEEKEGEQKGGEDSNFVIEKESDGRKSAISFKDSTKIDPDENEKLEEESDKKSEIVSTFSGVQVAPLQVATDEKEEEIIGENVVDLHQFTPVGGVYLIDALKLPPQAKQIKNWTMVELLDAGLETYPYPPESEETEDATYPCIGVTLRLLDSVIFFEEPVVARWDSADKQWRTDCISDIKYKMKEKQISFDMNAFYTITLIQDAHLNMPYQSWELRPNGTDELLFTVVTAFAEVQMQIKGNQCMLSSIIVDGSEQLSHLTGKWTSPIDLTVALKKAGVNIFPSDYSYKYVCVNTKTPLAEVTTYQQMALVASAFAFSWSKWNLASGQDQVVFKVSEYLKTDAVKDEDWSLYMFNGQRAQRLKISETSEAFSEELAENTEFHSTLYHLIKDFASEEAIEKVKKTSCLFIDATYQLLMATRVLTYS
;
A
#
# COMPACT_ATOMS: atom_id res chain seq x y z
N MET A 1 -22.88 2.30 -3.35
CA MET A 1 -21.45 2.17 -3.02
C MET A 1 -21.19 2.50 -1.55
N GLU A 2 -21.61 3.67 -1.05
CA GLU A 2 -21.37 4.09 0.34
C GLU A 2 -21.95 3.14 1.42
N LYS A 3 -23.20 2.67 1.27
CA LYS A 3 -23.79 1.66 2.17
C LYS A 3 -22.99 0.35 2.24
N VAL A 4 -22.40 -0.06 1.11
CA VAL A 4 -21.61 -1.29 1.01
C VAL A 4 -20.26 -1.11 1.72
N ILE A 5 -19.64 0.06 1.59
CA ILE A 5 -18.39 0.41 2.29
C ILE A 5 -18.60 0.37 3.81
N ILE A 6 -19.67 1.01 4.29
CA ILE A 6 -20.02 1.02 5.72
C ILE A 6 -20.23 -0.40 6.24
N GLN A 7 -21.01 -1.22 5.51
CA GLN A 7 -21.24 -2.62 5.88
C GLN A 7 -19.94 -3.43 5.97
N TYR A 8 -18.99 -3.23 5.05
CA TYR A 8 -17.70 -3.90 5.11
C TYR A 8 -16.86 -3.42 6.30
N GLN A 9 -16.88 -2.12 6.61
CA GLN A 9 -16.19 -1.58 7.78
C GLN A 9 -16.74 -2.17 9.08
N GLU A 10 -18.07 -2.25 9.23
CA GLU A 10 -18.71 -2.89 10.37
C GLU A 10 -18.32 -4.37 10.49
N SER A 11 -18.37 -5.10 9.37
CA SER A 11 -17.97 -6.51 9.33
C SER A 11 -16.51 -6.72 9.72
N ILE A 12 -15.60 -5.82 9.31
CA ILE A 12 -14.18 -5.87 9.69
C ILE A 12 -14.03 -5.69 11.20
N LEU A 13 -14.74 -4.73 11.80
CA LEU A 13 -14.69 -4.48 13.25
C LEU A 13 -15.23 -5.67 14.05
N GLU A 14 -16.32 -6.30 13.60
CA GLU A 14 -16.86 -7.51 14.21
C GLU A 14 -15.86 -8.68 14.17
N LEU A 15 -15.20 -8.89 13.02
CA LEU A 15 -14.18 -9.92 12.86
C LEU A 15 -12.95 -9.66 13.75
N GLN A 16 -12.53 -8.40 13.86
CA GLN A 16 -11.43 -8.02 14.76
C GLN A 16 -11.78 -8.30 16.23
N SER A 17 -13.00 -7.96 16.66
CA SER A 17 -13.48 -8.25 18.02
C SER A 17 -13.52 -9.76 18.29
N LEU A 18 -14.03 -10.55 17.33
CA LEU A 18 -14.08 -12.00 17.44
C LEU A 18 -12.68 -12.63 17.52
N LEU A 19 -11.72 -12.15 16.70
CA LEU A 19 -10.33 -12.61 16.74
C LEU A 19 -9.70 -12.30 18.10
N HIS A 20 -9.87 -11.09 18.61
CA HIS A 20 -9.36 -10.70 19.93
C HIS A 20 -9.94 -11.58 21.04
N GLN A 21 -11.26 -11.84 21.02
CA GLN A 21 -11.90 -12.78 21.95
C GLN A 21 -11.28 -14.18 21.87
N LYS A 22 -11.07 -14.71 20.66
CA LYS A 22 -10.46 -16.03 20.47
C LYS A 22 -9.03 -16.11 20.99
N TYR A 23 -8.23 -15.06 20.79
CA TYR A 23 -6.89 -14.98 21.38
C TYR A 23 -6.94 -14.98 22.91
N ASN A 24 -7.89 -14.28 23.52
CA ASN A 24 -8.05 -14.27 24.98
C ASN A 24 -8.51 -15.63 25.52
N GLU A 25 -9.48 -16.30 24.89
CA GLU A 25 -9.91 -17.65 25.26
C GLU A 25 -8.76 -18.66 25.15
N ALA A 26 -7.95 -18.59 24.08
CA ALA A 26 -6.79 -19.45 23.90
C ALA A 26 -5.70 -19.18 24.96
N THR A 27 -5.44 -17.90 25.25
CA THR A 27 -4.50 -17.45 26.28
C THR A 27 -4.90 -18.00 27.66
N GLU A 28 -6.18 -17.88 28.03
CA GLU A 28 -6.70 -18.38 29.29
C GLU A 28 -6.53 -19.90 29.43
N ASN A 29 -6.84 -20.64 28.37
CA ASN A 29 -6.68 -22.10 28.35
C ASN A 29 -5.23 -22.54 28.52
N LEU A 30 -4.27 -21.79 27.96
CA LEU A 30 -2.84 -22.02 28.17
C LEU A 30 -2.44 -21.74 29.61
N LEU A 31 -2.84 -20.61 30.18
CA LEU A 31 -2.48 -20.21 31.55
C LEU A 31 -3.08 -21.14 32.61
N LYS A 32 -4.28 -21.68 32.41
CA LYS A 32 -4.88 -22.72 33.27
C LYS A 32 -4.03 -23.99 33.38
N LYS A 33 -3.13 -24.22 32.42
CA LYS A 33 -2.22 -25.37 32.37
C LYS A 33 -0.74 -24.96 32.44
N ALA A 34 -0.43 -23.75 32.91
CA ALA A 34 0.94 -23.20 32.86
C ALA A 34 2.00 -24.16 33.43
N SER A 35 1.70 -24.84 34.53
CA SER A 35 2.59 -25.84 35.14
C SER A 35 3.02 -26.99 34.22
N THR A 36 2.23 -27.36 33.21
CA THR A 36 2.60 -28.40 32.23
C THR A 36 3.60 -27.91 31.18
N TYR A 37 3.73 -26.59 31.05
CA TYR A 37 4.63 -25.90 30.13
C TYR A 37 5.82 -25.27 30.87
N ALA A 38 6.07 -25.68 32.12
CA ALA A 38 7.20 -25.17 32.89
C ALA A 38 8.51 -25.62 32.24
N ASP A 39 9.33 -24.64 31.86
CA ASP A 39 10.68 -24.85 31.39
C ASP A 39 11.58 -25.38 32.53
N SER A 40 12.44 -26.35 32.22
CA SER A 40 13.24 -27.05 33.21
C SER A 40 14.30 -26.16 33.87
N ASP A 41 14.78 -25.16 33.15
CA ASP A 41 15.91 -24.34 33.58
C ASP A 41 15.44 -23.13 34.40
N SER A 42 14.47 -22.39 33.86
CA SER A 42 13.87 -21.24 34.52
C SER A 42 12.91 -21.65 35.63
N GLY A 43 12.17 -22.74 35.45
CA GLY A 43 11.05 -23.17 36.30
C GLY A 43 9.78 -22.34 36.09
N ASN A 44 9.72 -21.51 35.05
CA ASN A 44 8.55 -20.72 34.65
C ASN A 44 7.92 -21.28 33.39
N MET A 45 6.67 -20.92 33.11
CA MET A 45 6.03 -21.27 31.84
C MET A 45 6.61 -20.41 30.72
N GLU A 46 6.87 -21.02 29.57
CA GLU A 46 7.15 -20.33 28.31
C GLU A 46 6.47 -21.05 27.15
N VAL A 47 5.76 -20.31 26.30
CA VAL A 47 5.20 -20.81 25.04
C VAL A 47 5.38 -19.77 23.95
N VAL A 48 5.92 -20.19 22.81
CA VAL A 48 6.06 -19.39 21.59
C VAL A 48 5.31 -20.09 20.46
N ILE A 49 4.43 -19.36 19.78
CA ILE A 49 3.68 -19.82 18.61
C ILE A 49 3.93 -18.82 17.48
N LYS A 50 4.44 -19.31 16.35
CA LYS A 50 4.69 -18.51 15.15
C LYS A 50 3.83 -19.01 14.00
N ASP A 51 3.15 -18.07 13.35
CA ASP A 51 2.41 -18.28 12.11
C ASP A 51 2.76 -17.16 11.12
N LYS A 52 2.28 -17.25 9.88
CA LYS A 52 2.50 -16.29 8.81
C LYS A 52 2.16 -14.85 9.21
N ASN A 53 1.07 -14.66 9.96
CA ASN A 53 0.52 -13.35 10.26
C ASN A 53 0.64 -12.94 11.74
N ILE A 54 1.10 -13.85 12.60
CA ILE A 54 1.09 -13.66 14.05
C ILE A 54 2.31 -14.33 14.68
N THR A 55 2.90 -13.66 15.66
CA THR A 55 3.82 -14.26 16.64
C THR A 55 3.24 -14.07 18.03
N PHE A 56 2.97 -15.16 18.73
CA PHE A 56 2.40 -15.15 20.08
C PHE A 56 3.42 -15.72 21.06
N CYS A 57 3.76 -14.93 22.08
CA CYS A 57 4.64 -15.34 23.17
C CYS A 57 3.89 -15.17 24.49
N ILE A 58 4.00 -16.16 25.37
CA ILE A 58 3.46 -16.06 26.72
C ILE A 58 4.40 -16.67 27.74
N TRP A 59 4.62 -15.93 28.81
CA TRP A 59 5.42 -16.34 29.95
C TRP A 59 4.56 -16.33 31.21
N GLY A 60 4.65 -17.38 32.04
CA GLY A 60 3.92 -17.48 33.30
C GLY A 60 4.86 -17.61 34.49
N ASN A 61 4.73 -16.72 35.48
CA ASN A 61 5.61 -16.64 36.65
C ASN A 61 5.30 -17.71 37.72
N LEU A 62 5.66 -18.95 37.45
CA LEU A 62 5.45 -20.05 38.39
C LEU A 62 6.42 -19.99 39.58
N LYS A 63 7.63 -19.46 39.39
CA LYS A 63 8.72 -19.49 40.38
C LYS A 63 8.77 -18.27 41.29
N LYS A 64 8.26 -17.12 40.86
CA LYS A 64 8.20 -15.86 41.64
C LYS A 64 9.55 -15.43 42.21
N ASN A 65 10.56 -15.43 41.35
CA ASN A 65 11.94 -15.19 41.78
C ASN A 65 12.19 -13.67 42.02
N PRO A 66 12.50 -13.22 43.24
CA PRO A 66 12.76 -11.80 43.52
C PRO A 66 14.06 -11.27 42.90
N ARG A 67 14.92 -12.16 42.38
CA ARG A 67 16.14 -11.83 41.62
C ARG A 67 15.94 -11.93 40.11
N PHE A 68 14.69 -12.01 39.64
CA PHE A 68 14.39 -11.91 38.21
C PHE A 68 15.00 -10.64 37.64
N LYS A 69 15.62 -10.77 36.47
CA LYS A 69 16.19 -9.64 35.73
C LYS A 69 15.37 -9.42 34.46
N ASN A 70 15.37 -10.43 33.61
CA ASN A 70 14.71 -10.41 32.32
C ASN A 70 14.27 -11.82 31.91
N HIS A 71 13.43 -11.87 30.90
CA HIS A 71 13.09 -13.08 30.17
C HIS A 71 13.13 -12.78 28.67
N MET A 72 13.84 -13.63 27.92
CA MET A 72 13.87 -13.60 26.46
C MET A 72 13.27 -14.90 25.95
N PHE A 73 12.27 -14.78 25.08
CA PHE A 73 11.73 -15.90 24.32
C PHE A 73 12.74 -16.26 23.24
N CYS A 74 13.54 -17.31 23.44
CA CYS A 74 14.65 -17.66 22.53
C CYS A 74 14.19 -17.81 21.08
N ASP A 75 13.05 -18.46 20.86
CA ASP A 75 12.52 -18.68 19.52
C ASP A 75 12.07 -17.37 18.87
N ALA A 76 11.46 -16.44 19.62
CA ALA A 76 10.95 -15.17 19.09
C ALA A 76 11.97 -14.02 19.15
N GLU A 77 13.10 -14.22 19.84
CA GLU A 77 14.13 -13.20 20.13
C GLU A 77 13.57 -11.90 20.70
N SER A 78 12.42 -11.99 21.36
CA SER A 78 11.69 -10.89 21.98
C SER A 78 11.53 -11.19 23.47
N GLY A 79 11.34 -10.19 24.31
CA GLY A 79 11.37 -10.38 25.74
C GLY A 79 11.07 -9.12 26.52
N PHE A 80 11.23 -9.23 27.83
CA PHE A 80 10.85 -8.17 28.75
C PHE A 80 11.61 -8.26 30.08
N ASP A 81 11.62 -7.13 30.78
CA ASP A 81 12.19 -6.93 32.10
C ASP A 81 11.07 -6.44 33.02
N LEU A 82 10.92 -7.06 34.19
CA LEU A 82 9.86 -6.72 35.14
C LEU A 82 10.39 -6.03 36.38
N PRO A 83 9.66 -5.03 36.91
CA PRO A 83 9.87 -4.52 38.26
C PRO A 83 9.79 -5.65 39.29
N LYS A 84 10.61 -5.56 40.35
CA LYS A 84 10.69 -6.60 41.40
C LYS A 84 9.33 -6.95 42.01
N THR A 85 8.46 -5.96 42.21
CA THR A 85 7.11 -6.14 42.77
C THR A 85 6.21 -6.99 41.88
N VAL A 86 6.35 -6.85 40.56
CA VAL A 86 5.61 -7.64 39.57
C VAL A 86 6.22 -9.04 39.45
N ALA A 87 7.56 -9.14 39.45
CA ALA A 87 8.28 -10.42 39.35
C ALA A 87 8.09 -11.39 40.54
N THR A 88 7.54 -10.92 41.67
CA THR A 88 7.17 -11.77 42.82
C THR A 88 5.68 -12.12 42.87
N SER A 89 4.88 -11.66 41.90
CA SER A 89 3.42 -11.83 41.88
C SER A 89 2.99 -12.98 40.96
N ASP A 90 1.74 -13.43 41.12
CA ASP A 90 1.07 -14.38 40.21
C ASP A 90 0.71 -13.69 38.89
N VAL A 91 1.73 -13.45 38.07
CA VAL A 91 1.62 -12.72 36.81
C VAL A 91 2.05 -13.59 35.62
N ALA A 92 1.42 -13.36 34.49
CA ALA A 92 1.87 -13.80 33.18
C ALA A 92 2.07 -12.59 32.27
N VAL A 93 3.06 -12.64 31.38
CA VAL A 93 3.30 -11.60 30.38
C VAL A 93 3.04 -12.18 29.01
N ARG A 94 2.21 -11.50 28.24
CA ARG A 94 1.87 -11.83 26.85
C ARG A 94 2.48 -10.80 25.91
N ILE A 95 3.11 -11.27 24.83
CA ILE A 95 3.47 -10.46 23.67
C ILE A 95 2.77 -11.09 22.46
N LEU A 96 1.70 -10.47 21.99
CA LEU A 96 0.99 -10.87 20.77
C LEU A 96 1.31 -9.87 19.66
N HIS A 97 2.12 -10.30 18.70
CA HIS A 97 2.49 -9.52 17.53
C HIS A 97 1.64 -9.94 16.33
N THR A 98 0.81 -9.04 15.81
CA THR A 98 0.18 -9.20 14.50
C THR A 98 1.07 -8.55 13.45
N HIS A 99 1.47 -9.29 12.41
CA HIS A 99 2.34 -8.81 11.33
C HIS A 99 1.63 -7.83 10.36
N TYR A 100 0.47 -7.33 10.76
CA TYR A 100 -0.35 -6.36 10.05
C TYR A 100 -0.97 -5.40 11.05
N ASP A 101 -1.24 -4.19 10.59
CA ASP A 101 -1.95 -3.18 11.34
C ASP A 101 -3.46 -3.34 11.13
N HIS A 102 -4.16 -3.50 12.24
CA HIS A 102 -5.61 -3.64 12.30
C HIS A 102 -6.25 -2.63 13.25
N ILE A 103 -5.45 -1.73 13.82
CA ILE A 103 -5.87 -0.79 14.86
C ILE A 103 -5.91 0.63 14.33
N SER A 104 -4.95 1.02 13.48
CA SER A 104 -4.95 2.37 12.92
C SER A 104 -6.27 2.70 12.25
N PRO A 105 -6.76 3.94 12.41
CA PRO A 105 -7.93 4.41 11.69
C PRO A 105 -7.73 4.19 10.19
N LEU A 106 -8.72 3.58 9.53
CA LEU A 106 -8.73 3.48 8.08
C LEU A 106 -8.65 4.90 7.52
N GLN A 107 -7.60 5.19 6.75
CA GLN A 107 -7.47 6.50 6.10
C GLN A 107 -8.74 6.76 5.30
N HIS A 108 -9.36 7.92 5.55
CA HIS A 108 -10.56 8.32 4.83
C HIS A 108 -10.17 8.46 3.36
N ILE A 109 -10.63 7.54 2.50
CA ILE A 109 -10.44 7.65 1.05
C ILE A 109 -11.04 9.02 0.68
N PRO A 110 -10.24 9.99 0.21
CA PRO A 110 -10.78 11.26 -0.21
C PRO A 110 -11.86 10.96 -1.24
N LYS A 111 -13.06 11.50 -1.04
CA LYS A 111 -14.09 11.46 -2.08
C LYS A 111 -13.51 12.23 -3.25
N LEU A 112 -12.94 11.51 -4.23
CA LEU A 112 -12.47 12.09 -5.48
C LEU A 112 -13.73 12.57 -6.20
N HIS A 113 -14.21 13.76 -5.85
CA HIS A 113 -15.27 14.44 -6.56
C HIS A 113 -14.65 14.95 -7.86
N LEU A 114 -14.52 14.05 -8.83
CA LEU A 114 -14.48 14.40 -10.25
C LEU A 114 -15.82 15.07 -10.57
N LYS A 115 -15.96 16.36 -10.24
CA LYS A 115 -17.04 17.18 -10.77
C LYS A 115 -16.73 17.43 -12.24
N VAL A 116 -17.19 16.52 -13.09
CA VAL A 116 -17.39 16.81 -14.51
C VAL A 116 -18.51 17.84 -14.57
N GLN A 117 -18.17 19.13 -14.62
CA GLN A 117 -19.15 20.14 -15.03
C GLN A 117 -19.43 19.90 -16.50
N ALA A 118 -20.63 19.37 -16.80
CA ALA A 118 -21.12 19.33 -18.17
C ALA A 118 -21.26 20.78 -18.67
N PRO A 119 -20.66 21.15 -19.82
CA PRO A 119 -20.88 22.47 -20.39
C PRO A 119 -22.36 22.60 -20.79
N GLU A 120 -23.09 23.50 -20.13
CA GLU A 120 -24.41 23.93 -20.56
C GLU A 120 -24.26 24.73 -21.87
N SER A 121 -24.36 24.04 -23.00
CA SER A 121 -24.82 24.65 -24.24
C SER A 121 -25.51 23.59 -25.08
N LYS A 122 -26.82 23.76 -25.28
CA LYS A 122 -27.59 23.00 -26.27
C LYS A 122 -27.26 23.56 -27.66
N PRO A 123 -26.77 22.76 -28.62
CA PRO A 123 -26.99 23.06 -30.02
C PRO A 123 -28.33 22.46 -30.44
N GLU A 124 -29.25 23.29 -30.92
CA GLU A 124 -30.41 22.81 -31.68
C GLU A 124 -29.94 22.18 -32.99
N LEU A 125 -30.28 20.92 -33.21
CA LEU A 125 -30.08 20.20 -34.47
C LEU A 125 -31.44 19.76 -34.99
N THR A 126 -32.03 20.57 -35.88
CA THR A 126 -33.11 20.13 -36.78
C THR A 126 -32.52 19.21 -37.84
N VAL A 127 -32.96 17.95 -37.87
CA VAL A 127 -32.66 17.01 -38.95
C VAL A 127 -33.96 16.66 -39.66
N LEU A 128 -34.07 17.11 -40.92
CA LEU A 128 -35.05 16.66 -41.89
C LEU A 128 -34.68 15.25 -42.36
N TYR A 129 -35.60 14.30 -42.28
CA TYR A 129 -35.47 12.98 -42.89
C TYR A 129 -36.19 12.97 -44.24
N ASP A 130 -35.44 12.72 -45.32
CA ASP A 130 -35.98 12.30 -46.63
C ASP A 130 -35.61 10.83 -46.82
N MET A 131 -36.59 9.95 -46.65
CA MET A 131 -36.50 8.51 -46.96
C MET A 131 -37.26 8.26 -48.27
N LYS A 132 -36.56 7.82 -49.31
CA LYS A 132 -37.15 7.14 -50.47
C LYS A 132 -36.84 5.65 -50.35
N GLU A 133 -37.84 4.87 -49.98
CA GLU A 133 -37.89 3.42 -50.22
C GLU A 133 -38.81 3.14 -51.41
N GLU A 134 -38.37 2.21 -52.26
CA GLU A 134 -39.13 1.67 -53.38
C GLU A 134 -40.17 0.63 -52.90
N LYS A 135 -41.31 0.63 -53.60
CA LYS A 135 -42.49 -0.24 -53.43
C LYS A 135 -42.22 -1.64 -54.01
N GLU A 136 -42.97 -2.73 -53.82
CA GLU A 136 -44.42 -3.02 -53.72
C GLU A 136 -44.59 -4.39 -52.99
N GLY A 137 -45.72 -4.81 -52.42
CA GLY A 137 -47.08 -4.28 -52.42
C GLY A 137 -48.03 -5.03 -51.46
N GLU A 138 -49.10 -4.31 -51.08
CA GLU A 138 -50.53 -4.67 -50.90
C GLU A 138 -50.95 -6.10 -50.43
N GLN A 139 -51.92 -6.32 -49.52
CA GLN A 139 -52.99 -5.48 -48.99
C GLN A 139 -53.63 -6.09 -47.71
N LYS A 140 -53.97 -5.19 -46.77
CA LYS A 140 -55.18 -5.09 -45.91
C LYS A 140 -55.54 -6.14 -44.84
N GLY A 141 -55.58 -5.65 -43.59
CA GLY A 141 -56.85 -5.51 -42.86
C GLY A 141 -56.83 -5.79 -41.35
N GLY A 142 -57.12 -4.76 -40.53
CA GLY A 142 -57.94 -4.92 -39.31
C GLY A 142 -57.28 -4.77 -37.93
N GLU A 143 -57.35 -3.53 -37.40
CA GLU A 143 -57.68 -3.10 -36.02
C GLU A 143 -57.16 -3.81 -34.75
N ASP A 144 -56.33 -3.03 -34.04
CA ASP A 144 -56.11 -2.86 -32.59
C ASP A 144 -56.90 -3.67 -31.55
N SER A 145 -56.17 -4.22 -30.57
CA SER A 145 -56.53 -4.06 -29.15
C SER A 145 -55.36 -4.34 -28.18
N ASN A 146 -55.09 -3.33 -27.33
CA ASN A 146 -54.77 -3.36 -25.89
C ASN A 146 -53.59 -4.20 -25.36
N PHE A 147 -52.70 -3.53 -24.62
CA PHE A 147 -52.24 -4.02 -23.31
C PHE A 147 -52.02 -2.88 -22.29
N VAL A 148 -52.55 -3.15 -21.09
CA VAL A 148 -52.57 -2.36 -19.85
C VAL A 148 -51.30 -2.65 -19.04
N ILE A 149 -50.81 -1.64 -18.30
CA ILE A 149 -49.80 -1.77 -17.23
C ILE A 149 -50.52 -1.74 -15.87
N GLU A 150 -50.17 -2.66 -14.97
CA GLU A 150 -49.87 -2.47 -13.52
C GLU A 150 -49.81 -3.85 -12.84
N LYS A 151 -48.63 -4.29 -12.37
CA LYS A 151 -47.95 -4.04 -11.07
C LYS A 151 -48.43 -4.92 -9.90
N GLU A 152 -47.45 -5.69 -9.41
CA GLU A 152 -47.12 -6.09 -8.03
C GLU A 152 -48.17 -6.79 -7.14
N SER A 153 -47.79 -7.94 -6.57
CA SER A 153 -47.47 -8.05 -5.14
C SER A 153 -47.03 -9.47 -4.76
N ASP A 154 -46.60 -9.60 -3.51
CA ASP A 154 -45.42 -10.30 -3.04
C ASP A 154 -45.74 -11.60 -2.25
N GLY A 155 -44.72 -12.45 -2.07
CA GLY A 155 -44.56 -13.32 -0.90
C GLY A 155 -44.76 -14.82 -1.06
N ARG A 156 -43.71 -15.62 -0.78
CA ARG A 156 -43.61 -16.55 0.38
C ARG A 156 -42.44 -17.57 0.31
N LYS A 157 -41.70 -17.62 1.44
CA LYS A 157 -41.29 -18.80 2.25
C LYS A 157 -40.28 -19.86 1.73
N SER A 158 -39.11 -19.82 2.38
CA SER A 158 -38.43 -20.86 3.20
C SER A 158 -38.02 -22.26 2.68
N ALA A 159 -36.73 -22.56 2.93
CA ALA A 159 -36.17 -23.75 3.59
C ALA A 159 -35.56 -24.93 2.77
N ILE A 160 -34.23 -25.11 2.99
CA ILE A 160 -33.47 -26.35 3.32
C ILE A 160 -33.44 -27.50 2.29
N SER A 161 -32.23 -27.86 1.80
CA SER A 161 -31.59 -29.17 2.12
C SER A 161 -30.19 -29.37 1.49
N PHE A 162 -29.32 -29.99 2.29
CA PHE A 162 -28.02 -30.59 1.97
C PHE A 162 -28.10 -31.85 1.09
N LYS A 163 -27.06 -32.08 0.27
CA LYS A 163 -26.30 -33.35 0.00
C LYS A 163 -25.52 -33.16 -1.31
N ASP A 164 -24.20 -33.05 -1.29
CA ASP A 164 -23.17 -34.07 -1.04
C ASP A 164 -23.02 -35.12 -2.15
N SER A 165 -21.76 -35.29 -2.53
CA SER A 165 -21.11 -36.48 -3.06
C SER A 165 -20.94 -36.64 -4.59
N THR A 166 -19.64 -36.62 -4.96
CA THR A 166 -18.91 -37.63 -5.76
C THR A 166 -18.46 -37.26 -7.18
N LYS A 167 -17.18 -36.86 -7.24
CA LYS A 167 -16.07 -37.34 -8.09
C LYS A 167 -16.39 -38.16 -9.36
N ILE A 168 -15.74 -37.80 -10.48
CA ILE A 168 -14.68 -38.54 -11.24
C ILE A 168 -14.63 -37.93 -12.66
N ASP A 169 -13.58 -37.13 -12.93
CA ASP A 169 -12.48 -37.36 -13.91
C ASP A 169 -12.79 -37.75 -15.39
N PRO A 170 -11.82 -37.67 -16.31
CA PRO A 170 -11.52 -36.51 -17.15
C PRO A 170 -11.54 -36.85 -18.67
N ASP A 171 -11.16 -35.85 -19.48
CA ASP A 171 -10.62 -35.97 -20.85
C ASP A 171 -11.56 -36.44 -21.98
N GLU A 172 -11.78 -35.57 -22.97
CA GLU A 172 -11.35 -35.87 -24.35
C GLU A 172 -11.45 -34.63 -25.26
N ASN A 173 -10.35 -34.40 -25.98
CA ASN A 173 -10.18 -33.48 -27.10
C ASN A 173 -11.24 -33.67 -28.19
N GLU A 174 -11.62 -32.58 -28.86
CA GLU A 174 -11.55 -32.57 -30.34
C GLU A 174 -11.44 -31.14 -30.89
N LYS A 175 -10.46 -30.98 -31.79
CA LYS A 175 -10.16 -29.82 -32.63
C LYS A 175 -11.08 -29.81 -33.86
N LEU A 176 -11.30 -28.62 -34.44
CA LEU A 176 -11.21 -28.27 -35.88
C LEU A 176 -11.82 -26.86 -36.03
N GLU A 177 -11.00 -25.82 -36.25
CA GLU A 177 -10.66 -25.22 -37.57
C GLU A 177 -11.86 -24.46 -38.17
N GLU A 178 -11.81 -23.12 -38.20
CA GLU A 178 -11.37 -22.26 -39.33
C GLU A 178 -12.33 -22.38 -40.53
N GLU A 179 -12.80 -21.33 -41.21
CA GLU A 179 -12.18 -20.05 -41.55
C GLU A 179 -13.19 -19.15 -42.30
N SER A 180 -12.76 -17.89 -42.50
CA SER A 180 -13.04 -17.01 -43.64
C SER A 180 -14.10 -15.90 -43.51
N ASP A 181 -13.58 -14.73 -43.14
CA ASP A 181 -13.41 -13.55 -43.99
C ASP A 181 -14.58 -12.98 -44.80
N LYS A 182 -14.85 -11.68 -44.57
CA LYS A 182 -14.60 -10.64 -45.58
C LYS A 182 -14.54 -9.21 -45.01
N LYS A 183 -13.40 -8.56 -45.31
CA LYS A 183 -13.12 -7.13 -45.57
C LYS A 183 -14.31 -6.39 -46.21
N SER A 184 -14.51 -5.08 -46.16
CA SER A 184 -13.72 -3.84 -45.96
C SER A 184 -14.76 -2.74 -45.60
N GLU A 185 -14.50 -1.52 -45.15
CA GLU A 185 -13.62 -0.48 -45.71
C GLU A 185 -13.71 0.78 -44.83
N ILE A 186 -12.69 1.62 -44.94
CA ILE A 186 -12.34 2.78 -44.12
C ILE A 186 -13.10 4.04 -44.58
N VAL A 187 -13.62 4.85 -43.65
CA VAL A 187 -13.66 6.32 -43.79
C VAL A 187 -13.36 6.99 -42.45
N SER A 188 -12.33 7.82 -42.50
CA SER A 188 -11.79 8.73 -41.51
C SER A 188 -12.69 9.94 -41.22
N THR A 189 -12.92 10.27 -39.94
CA THR A 189 -12.91 11.67 -39.44
C THR A 189 -12.72 11.65 -37.91
N PHE A 190 -11.53 12.00 -37.43
CA PHE A 190 -11.32 12.31 -36.01
C PHE A 190 -11.75 13.78 -35.78
N SER A 191 -12.85 14.01 -35.07
CA SER A 191 -13.14 15.33 -34.51
C SER A 191 -12.51 15.45 -33.13
N GLY A 192 -11.71 16.50 -32.92
CA GLY A 192 -10.96 16.74 -31.69
C GLY A 192 -11.83 16.69 -30.45
N VAL A 193 -11.45 15.82 -29.51
CA VAL A 193 -11.97 15.82 -28.15
C VAL A 193 -11.30 16.97 -27.41
N GLN A 194 -12.05 18.04 -27.14
CA GLN A 194 -11.64 19.04 -26.16
C GLN A 194 -11.68 18.40 -24.77
N VAL A 195 -10.52 18.19 -24.17
CA VAL A 195 -10.42 17.81 -22.76
C VAL A 195 -10.65 19.07 -21.94
N ALA A 196 -11.77 19.14 -21.24
CA ALA A 196 -12.06 20.24 -20.31
C ALA A 196 -11.01 20.26 -19.18
N PRO A 197 -10.60 21.44 -18.66
CA PRO A 197 -9.61 21.51 -17.59
C PRO A 197 -10.11 20.80 -16.34
N LEU A 198 -9.37 19.77 -15.89
CA LEU A 198 -9.56 19.21 -14.55
C LEU A 198 -9.07 20.24 -13.53
N GLN A 199 -10.01 20.91 -12.86
CA GLN A 199 -9.71 21.66 -11.64
C GLN A 199 -9.83 20.69 -10.46
N VAL A 200 -8.68 20.33 -9.87
CA VAL A 200 -8.63 19.67 -8.57
C VAL A 200 -8.84 20.77 -7.54
N ALA A 201 -10.05 20.89 -7.01
CA ALA A 201 -10.28 21.67 -5.80
C ALA A 201 -9.73 20.86 -4.62
N THR A 202 -8.54 21.24 -4.12
CA THR A 202 -8.12 20.84 -2.79
C THR A 202 -8.95 21.64 -1.80
N ASP A 203 -9.91 20.98 -1.14
CA ASP A 203 -10.51 21.52 0.07
C ASP A 203 -9.37 21.64 1.09
N GLU A 204 -8.77 22.82 1.19
CA GLU A 204 -7.85 23.19 2.27
C GLU A 204 -8.64 23.19 3.57
N LYS A 205 -8.85 22.00 4.15
CA LYS A 205 -9.31 21.88 5.52
C LYS A 205 -8.22 22.49 6.41
N GLU A 206 -8.66 23.40 7.28
CA GLU A 206 -7.86 24.02 8.34
C GLU A 206 -6.97 22.97 9.00
N GLU A 207 -5.70 23.31 9.18
CA GLU A 207 -4.71 22.45 9.84
C GLU A 207 -5.23 22.10 11.24
N GLU A 208 -5.66 20.85 11.43
CA GLU A 208 -5.98 20.34 12.75
C GLU A 208 -4.69 20.42 13.58
N ILE A 209 -4.72 21.20 14.67
CA ILE A 209 -3.60 21.29 15.60
C ILE A 209 -3.43 19.91 16.21
N ILE A 210 -2.40 19.19 15.78
CA ILE A 210 -2.07 17.87 16.30
C ILE A 210 -1.59 18.04 17.73
N GLY A 211 -2.23 17.35 18.66
CA GLY A 211 -1.89 17.39 20.07
C GLY A 211 -0.45 16.95 20.33
N GLU A 212 0.14 17.42 21.42
CA GLU A 212 1.48 17.01 21.83
C GLU A 212 1.57 15.48 21.99
N ASN A 213 2.61 14.87 21.41
CA ASN A 213 2.84 13.42 21.37
C ASN A 213 1.81 12.61 20.55
N VAL A 214 0.84 13.23 19.87
CA VAL A 214 -0.05 12.51 18.95
C VAL A 214 0.67 12.31 17.62
N VAL A 215 0.60 11.08 17.10
CA VAL A 215 1.24 10.72 15.84
C VAL A 215 0.41 11.23 14.66
N ASP A 216 1.02 12.06 13.82
CA ASP A 216 0.45 12.44 12.53
C ASP A 216 0.56 11.30 11.51
N LEU A 217 -0.57 10.62 11.23
CA LEU A 217 -0.61 9.53 10.25
C LEU A 217 -0.53 10.00 8.78
N HIS A 218 -0.49 11.31 8.53
CA HIS A 218 -0.12 11.84 7.22
C HIS A 218 1.39 11.90 7.04
N GLN A 219 2.15 12.15 8.12
CA GLN A 219 3.61 12.16 8.09
C GLN A 219 4.19 10.75 8.32
N PHE A 220 3.70 10.05 9.34
CA PHE A 220 4.23 8.78 9.80
C PHE A 220 3.33 7.61 9.43
N THR A 221 3.92 6.45 9.21
CA THR A 221 3.18 5.23 8.90
C THR A 221 3.60 4.08 9.82
N PRO A 222 2.64 3.30 10.36
CA PRO A 222 2.92 2.06 11.07
C PRO A 222 3.55 1.00 10.17
N VAL A 223 4.65 0.40 10.64
CA VAL A 223 5.47 -0.53 9.88
C VAL A 223 5.81 -1.73 10.76
N GLY A 224 5.72 -2.95 10.22
CA GLY A 224 5.97 -4.17 11.00
C GLY A 224 4.79 -4.71 11.80
N GLY A 225 3.64 -4.02 11.79
CA GLY A 225 2.42 -4.47 12.46
C GLY A 225 2.36 -4.05 13.94
N VAL A 226 1.52 -4.72 14.72
CA VAL A 226 1.10 -4.27 16.05
C VAL A 226 1.47 -5.30 17.11
N TYR A 227 1.98 -4.84 18.25
CA TYR A 227 2.33 -5.66 19.40
C TYR A 227 1.39 -5.33 20.55
N LEU A 228 0.56 -6.30 20.95
CA LEU A 228 -0.20 -6.25 22.18
C LEU A 228 0.65 -6.85 23.31
N ILE A 229 1.10 -6.01 24.23
CA ILE A 229 1.94 -6.41 25.35
C ILE A 229 1.16 -6.22 26.65
N ASP A 230 0.80 -7.33 27.30
CA ASP A 230 -0.07 -7.33 28.48
C ASP A 230 0.56 -8.06 29.66
N ALA A 231 0.23 -7.60 30.86
CA ALA A 231 0.31 -8.43 32.06
C ALA A 231 -1.07 -8.99 32.41
N LEU A 232 -1.10 -10.27 32.75
CA LEU A 232 -2.29 -11.06 33.01
C LEU A 232 -2.16 -11.72 34.38
N LYS A 233 -3.26 -11.90 35.11
CA LYS A 233 -3.24 -12.68 36.36
C LYS A 233 -3.00 -14.14 36.02
N LEU A 234 -2.03 -14.77 36.69
CA LEU A 234 -1.77 -16.19 36.55
C LEU A 234 -2.80 -16.99 37.37
N PRO A 235 -3.64 -17.83 36.75
CA PRO A 235 -4.64 -18.61 37.47
C PRO A 235 -3.99 -19.64 38.43
N PRO A 236 -4.72 -20.08 39.47
CA PRO A 236 -4.24 -21.14 40.36
C PRO A 236 -3.84 -22.40 39.59
N GLN A 237 -2.62 -22.88 39.81
CA GLN A 237 -2.08 -24.06 39.16
C GLN A 237 -2.41 -25.34 39.93
N ALA A 238 -2.48 -26.46 39.22
CA ALA A 238 -2.66 -27.77 39.82
C ALA A 238 -1.51 -28.11 40.78
N LYS A 239 -1.86 -28.54 42.00
CA LYS A 239 -0.90 -28.93 43.04
C LYS A 239 -1.13 -30.38 43.46
N GLN A 240 -0.03 -31.09 43.71
CA GLN A 240 -0.09 -32.40 44.34
C GLN A 240 -0.27 -32.23 45.85
N ILE A 241 -1.42 -32.66 46.36
CA ILE A 241 -1.70 -32.69 47.80
C ILE A 241 -1.94 -34.14 48.19
N LYS A 242 -0.94 -34.74 48.85
CA LYS A 242 -0.86 -36.20 49.08
C LYS A 242 -0.81 -36.96 47.75
N ASN A 243 -1.86 -37.74 47.43
CA ASN A 243 -2.01 -38.52 46.20
C ASN A 243 -3.08 -37.95 45.25
N TRP A 244 -3.55 -36.71 45.50
CA TRP A 244 -4.56 -36.04 44.68
C TRP A 244 -3.96 -34.83 43.98
N THR A 245 -4.29 -34.68 42.70
CA THR A 245 -4.08 -33.43 41.95
C THR A 245 -5.29 -32.52 42.20
N MET A 246 -5.09 -31.41 42.89
CA MET A 246 -6.13 -30.43 43.20
C MET A 246 -5.84 -29.09 42.51
N VAL A 247 -6.86 -28.44 41.98
CA VAL A 247 -6.77 -27.10 41.38
C VAL A 247 -7.98 -26.27 41.81
N GLU A 248 -7.74 -25.01 42.15
CA GLU A 248 -8.81 -24.05 42.42
C GLU A 248 -9.33 -23.50 41.10
N LEU A 249 -10.66 -23.52 40.92
CA LEU A 249 -11.31 -23.00 39.73
C LEU A 249 -11.87 -21.61 40.05
N LEU A 250 -11.39 -20.61 39.32
CA LEU A 250 -11.96 -19.27 39.33
C LEU A 250 -13.03 -19.18 38.21
N ASP A 251 -14.15 -18.54 38.51
CA ASP A 251 -15.23 -18.27 37.54
C ASP A 251 -14.96 -17.02 36.68
N ALA A 252 -13.88 -16.30 36.99
CA ALA A 252 -13.39 -15.21 36.17
C ALA A 252 -12.64 -15.76 34.94
N GLY A 253 -12.88 -15.15 33.77
CA GLY A 253 -12.13 -15.43 32.55
C GLY A 253 -10.71 -14.86 32.61
N LEU A 254 -10.10 -14.57 31.45
CA LEU A 254 -8.80 -13.93 31.40
C LEU A 254 -8.82 -12.53 32.06
N GLU A 255 -8.14 -12.39 33.20
CA GLU A 255 -8.02 -11.12 33.92
C GLU A 255 -6.68 -10.43 33.64
N THR A 256 -6.71 -9.13 33.44
CA THR A 256 -5.50 -8.30 33.36
C THR A 256 -4.89 -8.13 34.76
N TYR A 257 -3.56 -8.04 34.80
CA TYR A 257 -2.83 -7.66 36.00
C TYR A 257 -2.58 -6.15 35.95
N PRO A 258 -3.15 -5.35 36.87
CA PRO A 258 -3.03 -3.90 36.81
C PRO A 258 -1.58 -3.46 37.07
N TYR A 259 -1.02 -2.70 36.13
CA TYR A 259 0.27 -2.05 36.28
C TYR A 259 0.28 -0.69 35.56
N PRO A 260 0.54 0.42 36.28
CA PRO A 260 0.75 0.51 37.73
C PRO A 260 -0.47 0.03 38.54
N PRO A 261 -0.30 -0.38 39.81
CA PRO A 261 -1.42 -0.79 40.66
C PRO A 261 -2.42 0.35 40.83
N GLU A 262 -3.72 0.04 40.78
CA GLU A 262 -4.77 0.99 41.14
C GLU A 262 -4.72 1.26 42.66
N SER A 263 -4.05 2.34 43.08
CA SER A 263 -4.08 2.81 44.47
C SER A 263 -4.77 4.17 44.57
N GLU A 264 -5.73 4.29 45.49
CA GLU A 264 -6.53 5.51 45.72
C GLU A 264 -5.75 6.69 46.34
N GLU A 265 -4.48 6.52 46.73
CA GLU A 265 -3.71 7.56 47.41
C GLU A 265 -2.23 7.49 47.04
N THR A 266 -1.82 8.24 46.00
CA THR A 266 -0.56 9.02 45.91
C THR A 266 -0.34 9.46 44.46
N GLU A 267 -0.70 10.70 44.14
CA GLU A 267 -0.41 11.32 42.83
C GLU A 267 1.11 11.41 42.51
N ASP A 268 1.97 11.15 43.52
CA ASP A 268 3.44 11.23 43.44
C ASP A 268 4.17 9.86 43.39
N ALA A 269 3.46 8.73 43.33
CA ALA A 269 4.12 7.42 43.27
C ALA A 269 4.78 7.17 41.89
N THR A 270 6.11 7.22 41.84
CA THR A 270 6.87 6.81 40.63
C THR A 270 7.02 5.30 40.60
N TYR A 271 6.39 4.65 39.62
CA TYR A 271 6.50 3.21 39.40
C TYR A 271 7.67 2.89 38.45
N PRO A 272 8.46 1.83 38.70
CA PRO A 272 9.55 1.46 37.81
C PRO A 272 9.07 1.05 36.40
N CYS A 273 9.77 1.44 35.35
CA CYS A 273 9.37 1.04 33.99
C CYS A 273 9.53 -0.47 33.75
N ILE A 274 8.78 -0.95 32.77
CA ILE A 274 8.88 -2.30 32.18
C ILE A 274 9.77 -2.18 30.96
N GLY A 275 10.86 -2.94 30.93
CA GLY A 275 11.71 -3.02 29.75
C GLY A 275 11.11 -3.99 28.74
N VAL A 276 11.15 -3.63 27.46
CA VAL A 276 10.72 -4.49 26.35
C VAL A 276 11.87 -4.59 25.36
N THR A 277 12.08 -5.79 24.82
CA THR A 277 12.97 -6.03 23.69
C THR A 277 12.22 -6.78 22.61
N LEU A 278 12.19 -6.26 21.38
CA LEU A 278 11.50 -6.87 20.26
C LEU A 278 12.47 -7.18 19.12
N ARG A 279 12.30 -8.36 18.53
CA ARG A 279 12.87 -8.71 17.23
C ARG A 279 11.94 -8.23 16.13
N LEU A 280 12.50 -7.49 15.17
CA LEU A 280 11.78 -6.95 14.02
C LEU A 280 11.70 -8.01 12.91
N LEU A 281 10.62 -7.94 12.11
CA LEU A 281 10.40 -8.87 11.01
C LEU A 281 11.44 -8.70 9.91
N ASP A 282 11.89 -9.81 9.35
CA ASP A 282 12.78 -9.77 8.19
C ASP A 282 12.11 -9.26 6.92
N SER A 283 10.78 -9.27 6.89
CA SER A 283 9.97 -8.79 5.78
C SER A 283 9.82 -7.28 5.71
N VAL A 284 10.49 -6.53 6.58
CA VAL A 284 10.30 -5.10 6.79
C VAL A 284 11.64 -4.39 6.88
N ILE A 285 11.71 -3.18 6.34
CA ILE A 285 12.86 -2.28 6.39
C ILE A 285 12.49 -1.04 7.19
N PHE A 286 13.38 -0.65 8.10
CA PHE A 286 13.40 0.66 8.74
C PHE A 286 14.68 1.36 8.31
N PHE A 287 14.55 2.51 7.63
CA PHE A 287 15.70 3.27 7.10
C PHE A 287 16.40 4.11 8.17
N GLU A 288 15.68 4.46 9.23
CA GLU A 288 16.17 5.19 10.39
C GLU A 288 15.74 4.46 11.68
N GLU A 289 16.12 4.98 12.85
CA GLU A 289 15.58 4.50 14.12
C GLU A 289 14.06 4.72 14.17
N PRO A 290 13.24 3.66 14.25
CA PRO A 290 11.80 3.84 14.26
C PRO A 290 11.33 4.41 15.61
N VAL A 291 10.26 5.18 15.57
CA VAL A 291 9.61 5.67 16.78
C VAL A 291 8.64 4.60 17.29
N VAL A 292 8.61 4.40 18.60
CA VAL A 292 7.67 3.49 19.25
C VAL A 292 6.43 4.28 19.65
N ALA A 293 5.26 3.86 19.18
CA ALA A 293 4.00 4.50 19.51
C ALA A 293 3.06 3.54 20.24
N ARG A 294 2.44 4.02 21.32
CA ARG A 294 1.38 3.32 22.05
C ARG A 294 0.00 3.70 21.52
N TRP A 295 -0.92 2.75 21.53
CA TRP A 295 -2.32 2.99 21.18
C TRP A 295 -3.05 3.63 22.35
N ASP A 296 -3.72 4.74 22.10
CA ASP A 296 -4.68 5.34 23.00
C ASP A 296 -6.09 4.89 22.63
N SER A 297 -6.64 3.97 23.44
CA SER A 297 -7.98 3.44 23.20
C SER A 297 -9.12 4.44 23.38
N ALA A 298 -8.91 5.51 24.16
CA ALA A 298 -9.94 6.50 24.45
C ALA A 298 -10.16 7.41 23.24
N ASP A 299 -9.07 7.98 22.72
CA ASP A 299 -9.08 8.90 21.58
C ASP A 299 -8.92 8.17 20.23
N LYS A 300 -8.65 6.86 20.24
CA LYS A 300 -8.41 6.01 19.05
C LYS A 300 -7.29 6.54 18.16
N GLN A 301 -6.14 6.82 18.77
CA GLN A 301 -4.98 7.40 18.11
C GLN A 301 -3.67 6.81 18.62
N TRP A 302 -2.62 6.92 17.82
CA TRP A 302 -1.26 6.57 18.24
C TRP A 302 -0.61 7.74 18.97
N ARG A 303 0.12 7.45 20.04
CA ARG A 303 0.86 8.43 20.83
C ARG A 303 2.27 7.96 21.16
N THR A 304 3.21 8.89 21.34
CA THR A 304 4.63 8.60 21.62
C THR A 304 5.04 8.84 23.07
N ASP A 305 4.12 9.26 23.92
CA ASP A 305 4.34 9.45 25.35
C ASP A 305 4.38 8.11 26.10
N CYS A 306 4.87 8.14 27.35
CA CYS A 306 4.99 6.99 28.24
C CYS A 306 6.00 5.91 27.79
N ILE A 307 6.76 6.18 26.71
CA ILE A 307 7.86 5.34 26.22
C ILE A 307 9.18 6.10 26.40
N SER A 308 10.24 5.42 26.88
CA SER A 308 11.58 5.99 27.07
C SER A 308 12.69 5.01 26.70
N ASP A 309 13.93 5.47 26.79
CA ASP A 309 15.15 4.63 26.70
C ASP A 309 15.24 3.76 25.44
N ILE A 310 14.72 4.27 24.32
CA ILE A 310 14.71 3.61 23.01
C ILE A 310 16.16 3.36 22.56
N LYS A 311 16.43 2.11 22.17
CA LYS A 311 17.72 1.66 21.62
C LYS A 311 17.45 0.78 20.42
N TYR A 312 17.77 1.26 19.24
CA TYR A 312 17.66 0.48 18.02
C TYR A 312 19.01 -0.08 17.57
N LYS A 313 19.02 -1.39 17.29
CA LYS A 313 20.16 -2.09 16.70
C LYS A 313 19.78 -2.57 15.30
N MET A 314 20.02 -1.70 14.33
CA MET A 314 19.67 -1.93 12.92
C MET A 314 20.16 -3.28 12.37
N LYS A 315 21.43 -3.63 12.59
CA LYS A 315 22.03 -4.89 12.09
C LYS A 315 21.45 -6.15 12.74
N GLU A 316 21.04 -6.05 14.00
CA GLU A 316 20.43 -7.15 14.75
C GLU A 316 18.91 -7.22 14.54
N LYS A 317 18.33 -6.23 13.84
CA LYS A 317 16.88 -6.03 13.71
C LYS A 317 16.18 -6.12 15.06
N GLN A 318 16.73 -5.43 16.04
CA GLN A 318 16.25 -5.46 17.41
C GLN A 318 16.03 -4.04 17.92
N ILE A 319 14.93 -3.82 18.62
CA ILE A 319 14.65 -2.58 19.34
C ILE A 319 14.36 -2.90 20.80
N SER A 320 14.86 -2.08 21.70
CA SER A 320 14.45 -2.10 23.11
C SER A 320 14.06 -0.72 23.60
N PHE A 321 13.13 -0.67 24.55
CA PHE A 321 12.58 0.55 25.12
C PHE A 321 11.91 0.23 26.45
N ASP A 322 11.68 1.27 27.24
CA ASP A 322 11.01 1.20 28.53
C ASP A 322 9.59 1.80 28.43
N MET A 323 8.62 1.19 29.11
CA MET A 323 7.25 1.67 29.20
C MET A 323 6.77 1.73 30.65
N ASN A 324 6.01 2.74 31.03
CA ASN A 324 5.52 2.90 32.42
C ASN A 324 4.31 2.01 32.76
N ALA A 325 3.65 1.43 31.76
CA ALA A 325 2.52 0.52 31.86
C ALA A 325 2.51 -0.44 30.66
N PHE A 326 1.61 -1.41 30.67
CA PHE A 326 1.43 -2.33 29.55
C PHE A 326 0.56 -1.68 28.46
N TYR A 327 1.02 -1.76 27.21
CA TYR A 327 0.38 -1.09 26.08
C TYR A 327 0.28 -2.00 24.86
N THR A 328 -0.68 -1.66 23.99
CA THR A 328 -0.58 -2.02 22.58
C THR A 328 0.31 -1.00 21.88
N ILE A 329 1.30 -1.46 21.12
CA ILE A 329 2.29 -0.60 20.47
C ILE A 329 2.45 -0.93 18.99
N THR A 330 2.97 0.02 18.24
CA THR A 330 3.48 -0.18 16.88
C THR A 330 4.80 0.56 16.72
N LEU A 331 5.54 0.20 15.68
CA LEU A 331 6.68 0.99 15.22
C LEU A 331 6.22 1.88 14.07
N ILE A 332 6.64 3.13 14.07
CA ILE A 332 6.34 4.11 13.03
C ILE A 332 7.63 4.63 12.41
N GLN A 333 7.60 4.90 11.11
CA GLN A 333 8.64 5.65 10.41
C GLN A 333 8.02 6.78 9.59
N ASP A 334 8.81 7.78 9.24
CA ASP A 334 8.35 8.82 8.31
C ASP A 334 8.02 8.17 6.95
N ALA A 335 6.80 8.38 6.48
CA ALA A 335 6.31 7.85 5.21
C ALA A 335 7.08 8.42 4.01
N HIS A 336 7.88 9.46 4.21
CA HIS A 336 8.52 10.24 3.16
C HIS A 336 10.03 10.08 3.07
N LEU A 337 10.65 9.17 3.83
CA LEU A 337 12.11 8.99 3.84
C LEU A 337 12.73 8.76 2.45
N ASN A 338 11.99 8.11 1.55
CA ASN A 338 12.44 7.82 0.19
C ASN A 338 12.03 8.90 -0.84
N MET A 339 11.64 10.09 -0.36
CA MET A 339 11.28 11.25 -1.17
C MET A 339 12.01 12.50 -0.63
N PRO A 340 12.49 13.41 -1.50
CA PRO A 340 12.42 13.34 -2.96
C PRO A 340 13.36 12.27 -3.54
N TYR A 341 13.09 11.85 -4.76
CA TYR A 341 13.91 10.90 -5.50
C TYR A 341 15.20 11.58 -5.97
N GLN A 342 16.31 10.84 -5.95
CA GLN A 342 17.58 11.31 -6.49
C GLN A 342 17.65 11.14 -8.01
N SER A 343 17.07 10.05 -8.51
CA SER A 343 16.94 9.80 -9.95
C SER A 343 15.87 8.76 -10.24
N TRP A 344 15.41 8.73 -11.49
CA TRP A 344 14.55 7.68 -11.99
C TRP A 344 14.84 7.41 -13.47
N GLU A 345 14.59 6.18 -13.90
CA GLU A 345 14.74 5.74 -15.29
C GLU A 345 13.68 4.70 -15.66
N LEU A 346 13.05 4.88 -16.81
CA LEU A 346 12.20 3.89 -17.47
C LEU A 346 12.91 3.39 -18.72
N ARG A 347 13.10 2.07 -18.83
CA ARG A 347 13.82 1.44 -19.94
C ARG A 347 13.03 0.27 -20.52
N PRO A 348 12.67 0.30 -21.81
CA PRO A 348 12.01 -0.86 -22.43
C PRO A 348 12.97 -2.05 -22.48
N ASN A 349 12.48 -3.23 -22.11
CA ASN A 349 13.20 -4.50 -22.23
C ASN A 349 12.57 -5.44 -23.27
N GLY A 350 11.39 -5.11 -23.78
CA GLY A 350 10.65 -5.86 -24.79
C GLY A 350 9.55 -5.01 -25.40
N THR A 351 8.59 -5.62 -26.09
CA THR A 351 7.42 -4.90 -26.64
C THR A 351 6.45 -4.49 -25.55
N ASP A 352 6.13 -5.42 -24.65
CA ASP A 352 5.26 -5.18 -23.50
C ASP A 352 6.03 -5.42 -22.20
N GLU A 353 7.33 -5.14 -22.19
CA GLU A 353 8.21 -5.33 -21.04
C GLU A 353 9.08 -4.09 -20.80
N LEU A 354 9.18 -3.66 -19.54
CA LEU A 354 9.91 -2.45 -19.14
C LEU A 354 10.52 -2.62 -17.75
N LEU A 355 11.71 -2.05 -17.55
CA LEU A 355 12.32 -1.85 -16.25
C LEU A 355 12.12 -0.40 -15.81
N PHE A 356 11.59 -0.21 -14.61
CA PHE A 356 11.43 1.08 -13.96
C PHE A 356 12.28 1.12 -12.70
N THR A 357 13.29 1.99 -12.68
CA THR A 357 14.20 2.19 -11.56
C THR A 357 13.94 3.53 -10.91
N VAL A 358 13.79 3.53 -9.58
CA VAL A 358 13.68 4.75 -8.77
C VAL A 358 14.79 4.70 -7.72
N VAL A 359 15.68 5.70 -7.74
CA VAL A 359 16.77 5.85 -6.79
C VAL A 359 16.42 6.96 -5.81
N THR A 360 16.53 6.65 -4.54
CA THR A 360 16.15 7.51 -3.41
C THR A 360 17.34 7.69 -2.48
N ALA A 361 17.19 8.48 -1.41
CA ALA A 361 18.28 8.69 -0.46
C ALA A 361 18.79 7.38 0.19
N PHE A 362 17.91 6.40 0.39
CA PHE A 362 18.22 5.17 1.13
C PHE A 362 18.16 3.90 0.30
N ALA A 363 17.44 3.91 -0.82
CA ALA A 363 17.17 2.71 -1.60
C ALA A 363 17.19 2.94 -3.10
N GLU A 364 17.65 1.93 -3.84
CA GLU A 364 17.38 1.77 -5.27
C GLU A 364 16.31 0.68 -5.43
N VAL A 365 15.16 1.06 -5.99
CA VAL A 365 14.01 0.18 -6.21
C VAL A 365 13.87 -0.10 -7.69
N GLN A 366 13.97 -1.36 -8.09
CA GLN A 366 13.81 -1.80 -9.48
C GLN A 366 12.53 -2.62 -9.65
N MET A 367 11.64 -2.14 -10.51
CA MET A 367 10.37 -2.78 -10.83
C MET A 367 10.34 -3.18 -12.31
N GLN A 368 9.90 -4.39 -12.60
CA GLN A 368 9.63 -4.84 -13.96
C GLN A 368 8.13 -4.77 -14.24
N ILE A 369 7.78 -4.36 -15.45
CA ILE A 369 6.42 -4.33 -15.97
C ILE A 369 6.35 -5.33 -17.12
N LYS A 370 5.29 -6.15 -17.15
CA LYS A 370 5.00 -7.07 -18.25
C LYS A 370 3.50 -7.19 -18.47
N GLY A 371 3.02 -6.77 -19.64
CA GLY A 371 1.58 -6.72 -19.91
C GLY A 371 0.85 -5.88 -18.85
N ASN A 372 -0.21 -6.42 -18.23
CA ASN A 372 -0.96 -5.73 -17.15
C ASN A 372 -0.36 -5.90 -15.75
N GLN A 373 0.81 -6.51 -15.61
CA GLN A 373 1.39 -6.84 -14.31
C GLN A 373 2.73 -6.14 -14.10
N CYS A 374 3.11 -6.02 -12.83
CA CYS A 374 4.43 -5.60 -12.42
C CYS A 374 4.99 -6.52 -11.35
N MET A 375 6.29 -6.44 -11.15
CA MET A 375 7.04 -7.27 -10.22
C MET A 375 8.18 -6.45 -9.64
N LEU A 376 8.46 -6.66 -8.36
CA LEU A 376 9.69 -6.18 -7.76
C LEU A 376 10.87 -7.04 -8.26
N SER A 377 11.85 -6.41 -8.91
CA SER A 377 13.05 -7.09 -9.42
C SER A 377 14.17 -7.12 -8.39
N SER A 378 14.39 -6.00 -7.70
CA SER A 378 15.36 -5.90 -6.62
C SER A 378 15.11 -4.62 -5.82
N ILE A 379 15.55 -4.64 -4.56
CA ILE A 379 15.68 -3.45 -3.72
C ILE A 379 17.06 -3.47 -3.11
N ILE A 380 17.86 -2.46 -3.40
CA ILE A 380 19.21 -2.34 -2.87
C ILE A 380 19.19 -1.27 -1.78
N VAL A 381 19.56 -1.64 -0.56
CA VAL A 381 19.74 -0.75 0.59
C VAL A 381 21.15 -0.97 1.13
N ASP A 382 21.92 0.11 1.29
CA ASP A 382 23.32 0.08 1.72
C ASP A 382 24.20 -0.93 0.94
N GLY A 383 23.96 -1.05 -0.37
CA GLY A 383 24.70 -1.95 -1.26
C GLY A 383 24.33 -3.43 -1.13
N SER A 384 23.27 -3.76 -0.39
CA SER A 384 22.78 -5.13 -0.21
C SER A 384 21.36 -5.29 -0.72
N GLU A 385 21.07 -6.41 -1.37
CA GLU A 385 19.71 -6.74 -1.80
C GLU A 385 18.85 -7.13 -0.59
N GLN A 386 17.66 -6.55 -0.49
CA GLN A 386 16.71 -6.75 0.60
C GLN A 386 15.37 -7.31 0.07
N LEU A 387 14.52 -7.77 0.98
CA LEU A 387 13.14 -8.17 0.69
C LEU A 387 12.98 -9.26 -0.39
N SER A 388 13.89 -10.24 -0.42
CA SER A 388 13.85 -11.39 -1.35
C SER A 388 12.52 -12.16 -1.37
N HIS A 389 11.75 -12.11 -0.28
CA HIS A 389 10.42 -12.69 -0.19
C HIS A 389 9.35 -11.97 -1.03
N LEU A 390 9.58 -10.73 -1.45
CA LEU A 390 8.70 -9.96 -2.37
C LEU A 390 9.20 -10.02 -3.82
N THR A 391 10.50 -10.15 -4.03
CA THR A 391 11.14 -10.22 -5.35
C THR A 391 10.59 -11.38 -6.18
N GLY A 392 10.44 -11.18 -7.49
CA GLY A 392 10.09 -12.27 -8.42
C GLY A 392 8.58 -12.57 -8.56
N LYS A 393 7.71 -11.84 -7.87
CA LYS A 393 6.26 -12.06 -7.88
C LYS A 393 5.52 -11.07 -8.78
N TRP A 394 4.91 -11.59 -9.84
CA TRP A 394 4.02 -10.81 -10.73
C TRP A 394 2.69 -10.52 -10.05
N THR A 395 2.31 -9.24 -10.02
CA THR A 395 1.12 -8.74 -9.34
C THR A 395 0.58 -7.49 -10.05
N SER A 396 -0.57 -6.96 -9.62
CA SER A 396 -1.04 -5.67 -10.13
C SER A 396 -0.20 -4.50 -9.59
N PRO A 397 -0.14 -3.34 -10.28
CA PRO A 397 0.51 -2.13 -9.76
C PRO A 397 0.08 -1.76 -8.34
N ILE A 398 -1.21 -1.84 -8.06
CA ILE A 398 -1.80 -1.50 -6.75
C ILE A 398 -1.29 -2.47 -5.68
N ASP A 399 -1.30 -3.77 -5.95
CA ASP A 399 -0.85 -4.78 -5.00
C ASP A 399 0.65 -4.65 -4.71
N LEU A 400 1.47 -4.31 -5.72
CA LEU A 400 2.90 -4.01 -5.52
C LEU A 400 3.09 -2.80 -4.62
N THR A 401 2.34 -1.70 -4.87
CA THR A 401 2.35 -0.51 -4.02
C THR A 401 2.02 -0.84 -2.57
N VAL A 402 0.97 -1.63 -2.34
CA VAL A 402 0.57 -2.06 -0.98
C VAL A 402 1.65 -2.93 -0.34
N ALA A 403 2.24 -3.88 -1.08
CA ALA A 403 3.28 -4.76 -0.58
C ALA A 403 4.54 -3.99 -0.17
N LEU A 404 4.98 -3.04 -0.99
CA LEU A 404 6.15 -2.20 -0.71
C LEU A 404 5.92 -1.29 0.50
N LYS A 405 4.76 -0.62 0.58
CA LYS A 405 4.39 0.19 1.77
C LYS A 405 4.40 -0.66 3.04
N LYS A 406 3.82 -1.86 3.02
CA LYS A 406 3.82 -2.79 4.17
C LYS A 406 5.21 -3.26 4.57
N ALA A 407 6.13 -3.38 3.61
CA ALA A 407 7.53 -3.70 3.86
C ALA A 407 8.36 -2.50 4.35
N GLY A 408 7.74 -1.33 4.55
CA GLY A 408 8.43 -0.11 4.95
C GLY A 408 9.09 0.65 3.80
N VAL A 409 8.92 0.23 2.54
CA VAL A 409 9.49 0.90 1.37
C VAL A 409 8.42 1.74 0.70
N ASN A 410 8.23 2.97 1.19
CA ASN A 410 7.27 3.89 0.58
C ASN A 410 7.94 4.82 -0.44
N ILE A 411 7.72 4.55 -1.73
CA ILE A 411 8.06 5.45 -2.84
C ILE A 411 6.82 6.03 -3.52
N PHE A 412 5.66 6.04 -2.84
CA PHE A 412 4.38 6.41 -3.43
C PHE A 412 3.76 7.56 -2.63
N PRO A 413 3.93 8.82 -3.08
CA PRO A 413 3.42 9.98 -2.39
C PRO A 413 1.91 9.90 -2.19
N SER A 414 1.44 10.43 -1.06
CA SER A 414 0.03 10.66 -0.79
C SER A 414 -0.38 12.09 -1.18
N ASP A 415 -1.67 12.39 -1.07
CA ASP A 415 -2.20 13.73 -1.33
C ASP A 415 -1.62 14.80 -0.38
N TYR A 416 -1.13 14.40 0.79
CA TYR A 416 -0.55 15.32 1.79
C TYR A 416 0.98 15.38 1.76
N SER A 417 1.63 14.56 0.93
CA SER A 417 3.09 14.41 0.95
C SER A 417 3.86 15.69 0.61
N TYR A 418 3.25 16.61 -0.14
CA TYR A 418 3.82 17.92 -0.46
C TYR A 418 4.06 18.81 0.78
N LYS A 419 3.42 18.50 1.92
CA LYS A 419 3.60 19.24 3.18
C LYS A 419 4.88 18.84 3.91
N TYR A 420 5.33 17.59 3.72
CA TYR A 420 6.45 17.01 4.46
C TYR A 420 7.74 16.92 3.63
N VAL A 421 7.63 17.06 2.31
CA VAL A 421 8.75 16.94 1.38
C VAL A 421 8.83 18.16 0.47
N CYS A 422 10.03 18.65 0.23
CA CYS A 422 10.28 19.62 -0.84
C CYS A 422 9.97 18.98 -2.19
N VAL A 423 8.96 19.53 -2.88
CA VAL A 423 8.52 19.04 -4.20
C VAL A 423 8.70 20.10 -5.26
N ASN A 424 8.93 19.64 -6.49
CA ASN A 424 8.86 20.47 -7.68
C ASN A 424 7.43 20.46 -8.20
N THR A 425 6.53 21.18 -7.51
CA THR A 425 5.08 21.15 -7.79
C THR A 425 4.78 21.33 -9.27
N LYS A 426 4.13 20.33 -9.88
CA LYS A 426 3.66 20.39 -11.27
C LYS A 426 2.15 20.50 -11.33
N THR A 427 1.64 21.20 -12.33
CA THR A 427 0.20 21.21 -12.57
C THR A 427 -0.26 19.82 -13.00
N PRO A 428 -1.48 19.40 -12.59
CA PRO A 428 -2.02 18.11 -13.03
C PRO A 428 -2.08 17.98 -14.55
N LEU A 429 -2.32 19.08 -15.28
CA LEU A 429 -2.32 19.08 -16.74
C LEU A 429 -0.94 18.70 -17.30
N ALA A 430 0.14 19.30 -16.81
CA ALA A 430 1.48 18.98 -17.26
C ALA A 430 1.89 17.56 -16.85
N GLU A 431 1.72 17.21 -15.58
CA GLU A 431 2.18 15.93 -15.03
C GLU A 431 1.41 14.73 -15.62
N VAL A 432 0.08 14.72 -15.52
CA VAL A 432 -0.76 13.58 -15.91
C VAL A 432 -0.69 13.35 -17.43
N THR A 433 -0.76 14.42 -18.22
CA THR A 433 -0.67 14.30 -19.69
C THR A 433 0.71 13.79 -20.09
N THR A 434 1.78 14.19 -19.39
CA THR A 434 3.12 13.66 -19.66
C THR A 434 3.17 12.16 -19.41
N TYR A 435 2.66 11.67 -18.27
CA TYR A 435 2.65 10.24 -17.99
C TYR A 435 1.87 9.42 -19.02
N GLN A 436 0.72 9.93 -19.49
CA GLN A 436 -0.05 9.30 -20.56
C GLN A 436 0.78 9.17 -21.84
N GLN A 437 1.48 10.23 -22.23
CA GLN A 437 2.29 10.23 -23.44
C GLN A 437 3.56 9.39 -23.30
N MET A 438 4.20 9.40 -22.12
CA MET A 438 5.34 8.53 -21.81
C MET A 438 4.94 7.06 -21.92
N ALA A 439 3.86 6.66 -21.24
CA ALA A 439 3.35 5.29 -21.25
C ALA A 439 2.99 4.82 -22.66
N LEU A 440 2.41 5.69 -23.50
CA LEU A 440 2.05 5.39 -24.88
C LEU A 440 3.25 4.94 -25.73
N VAL A 441 4.44 5.50 -25.51
CA VAL A 441 5.64 5.22 -26.32
C VAL A 441 6.71 4.42 -25.57
N ALA A 442 6.45 4.03 -24.32
CA ALA A 442 7.42 3.41 -23.42
C ALA A 442 7.96 2.04 -23.90
N SER A 443 7.34 1.40 -24.90
CA SER A 443 7.85 0.16 -25.50
C SER A 443 9.09 0.37 -26.38
N ALA A 444 9.32 1.58 -26.89
CA ALA A 444 10.41 1.89 -27.81
C ALA A 444 11.27 3.07 -27.37
N PHE A 445 10.90 3.76 -26.30
CA PHE A 445 11.61 4.94 -25.79
C PHE A 445 11.93 4.78 -24.31
N ALA A 446 13.19 5.08 -23.98
CA ALA A 446 13.64 5.20 -22.61
C ALA A 446 13.43 6.64 -22.12
N PHE A 447 13.15 6.77 -20.82
CA PHE A 447 12.95 8.05 -20.14
C PHE A 447 13.79 8.12 -18.89
N SER A 448 14.27 9.31 -18.53
CA SER A 448 15.01 9.51 -17.29
C SER A 448 14.78 10.92 -16.76
N TRP A 449 14.96 11.08 -15.45
CA TRP A 449 14.95 12.39 -14.78
C TRP A 449 15.90 13.41 -15.44
N SER A 450 15.62 14.70 -15.25
CA SER A 450 16.51 15.80 -15.66
C SER A 450 16.68 16.80 -14.54
N LYS A 451 17.91 17.30 -14.32
CA LYS A 451 18.18 18.34 -13.32
C LYS A 451 17.42 19.64 -13.62
N TRP A 452 17.09 19.85 -14.90
CA TRP A 452 16.40 21.04 -15.39
C TRP A 452 14.91 21.04 -15.09
N ASN A 453 14.33 19.90 -14.70
CA ASN A 453 12.93 19.83 -14.31
C ASN A 453 12.64 20.81 -13.17
N LEU A 454 13.57 20.99 -12.23
CA LEU A 454 13.48 21.94 -11.13
C LEU A 454 13.40 23.40 -11.60
N ALA A 455 14.12 23.75 -12.66
CA ALA A 455 14.17 25.10 -13.20
C ALA A 455 12.99 25.45 -14.14
N SER A 456 12.22 24.45 -14.58
CA SER A 456 11.17 24.61 -15.61
C SER A 456 9.84 25.19 -15.12
N GLY A 457 9.72 25.50 -13.83
CA GLY A 457 8.48 26.01 -13.24
C GLY A 457 7.40 24.94 -13.06
N GLN A 458 6.18 25.35 -12.73
CA GLN A 458 5.10 24.42 -12.35
C GLN A 458 4.27 23.92 -13.55
N ASP A 459 4.18 24.72 -14.61
CA ASP A 459 3.34 24.41 -15.78
C ASP A 459 4.00 23.50 -16.80
N GLN A 460 5.29 23.18 -16.62
CA GLN A 460 6.06 22.41 -17.57
C GLN A 460 6.90 21.35 -16.85
N VAL A 461 7.20 20.27 -17.56
CA VAL A 461 8.12 19.24 -17.09
C VAL A 461 9.26 19.10 -18.09
N VAL A 462 10.45 18.82 -17.57
CA VAL A 462 11.65 18.55 -18.38
C VAL A 462 12.20 17.19 -18.01
N PHE A 463 12.47 16.36 -19.02
CA PHE A 463 12.96 15.00 -18.82
C PHE A 463 13.82 14.56 -20.02
N LYS A 464 14.65 13.54 -19.79
CA LYS A 464 15.46 12.93 -20.83
C LYS A 464 14.65 11.87 -21.59
N VAL A 465 14.85 11.81 -22.91
CA VAL A 465 14.24 10.83 -23.81
C VAL A 465 15.31 10.28 -24.73
N SER A 466 15.27 8.98 -24.99
CA SER A 466 16.11 8.32 -25.98
C SER A 466 15.33 7.19 -26.68
N GLU A 467 15.48 7.05 -27.99
CA GLU A 467 14.98 5.87 -28.69
C GLU A 467 15.77 4.65 -28.22
N TYR A 468 15.06 3.59 -27.83
CA TYR A 468 15.66 2.43 -27.22
C TYR A 468 15.02 1.13 -27.72
N LEU A 469 15.71 0.51 -28.67
CA LEU A 469 15.34 -0.79 -29.26
C LEU A 469 16.28 -1.93 -28.85
N LYS A 470 17.30 -1.62 -28.04
CA LYS A 470 18.39 -2.54 -27.66
C LYS A 470 18.20 -3.07 -26.24
N THR A 471 19.13 -3.91 -25.79
CA THR A 471 19.16 -4.46 -24.41
C THR A 471 20.28 -3.89 -23.53
N ASP A 472 21.15 -3.04 -24.08
CA ASP A 472 22.32 -2.46 -23.38
C ASP A 472 22.05 -1.05 -22.87
N ALA A 473 22.66 -0.62 -21.76
CA ALA A 473 22.46 0.73 -21.19
C ALA A 473 22.49 1.87 -22.23
N VAL A 474 21.57 2.82 -22.08
CA VAL A 474 21.51 4.04 -22.91
C VAL A 474 22.80 4.83 -22.69
N LYS A 475 23.51 5.18 -23.76
CA LYS A 475 24.72 5.99 -23.63
C LYS A 475 24.33 7.42 -23.30
N ASP A 476 25.18 8.11 -22.54
CA ASP A 476 24.93 9.51 -22.14
C ASP A 476 24.69 10.43 -23.35
N GLU A 477 25.34 10.14 -24.48
CA GLU A 477 25.24 10.89 -25.74
C GLU A 477 23.90 10.68 -26.47
N ASP A 478 23.18 9.59 -26.19
CA ASP A 478 21.93 9.23 -26.86
C ASP A 478 20.70 9.92 -26.20
N TRP A 479 20.89 10.55 -25.04
CA TRP A 479 19.83 11.28 -24.35
C TRP A 479 19.62 12.66 -24.95
N SER A 480 18.36 13.03 -25.13
CA SER A 480 17.94 14.38 -25.49
C SER A 480 16.93 14.91 -24.48
N LEU A 481 16.95 16.23 -24.26
CA LEU A 481 16.04 16.87 -23.32
C LEU A 481 14.76 17.32 -24.02
N TYR A 482 13.63 17.00 -23.40
CA TYR A 482 12.31 17.34 -23.87
C TYR A 482 11.60 18.16 -22.80
N MET A 483 10.83 19.14 -23.23
CA MET A 483 9.96 19.94 -22.37
C MET A 483 8.51 19.81 -22.85
N PHE A 484 7.59 19.60 -21.91
CA PHE A 484 6.17 19.45 -22.20
C PHE A 484 5.32 20.11 -21.12
N ASN A 485 4.28 20.85 -21.53
CA ASN A 485 3.36 21.54 -20.62
C ASN A 485 1.92 20.97 -20.66
N GLY A 486 1.75 19.79 -21.24
CA GLY A 486 0.43 19.16 -21.49
C GLY A 486 -0.20 19.56 -22.83
N GLN A 487 0.23 20.65 -23.46
CA GLN A 487 -0.34 21.16 -24.72
C GLN A 487 0.70 21.44 -25.81
N ARG A 488 1.97 21.64 -25.43
CA ARG A 488 3.08 21.98 -26.30
C ARG A 488 4.31 21.21 -25.88
N ALA A 489 4.82 20.38 -26.77
CA ALA A 489 6.04 19.61 -26.63
C ALA A 489 7.15 20.24 -27.48
N GLN A 490 8.38 20.25 -26.96
CA GLN A 490 9.57 20.72 -27.66
C GLN A 490 10.82 19.95 -27.24
N ARG A 491 11.77 19.80 -28.16
CA ARG A 491 13.12 19.31 -27.86
C ARG A 491 14.00 20.52 -27.53
N LEU A 492 14.73 20.44 -26.43
CA LEU A 492 15.60 21.51 -25.97
C LEU A 492 16.98 21.44 -26.62
N LYS A 493 17.57 22.60 -26.90
CA LYS A 493 18.96 22.73 -27.40
C LYS A 493 20.00 22.38 -26.33
N ILE A 494 19.65 22.59 -25.06
CA ILE A 494 20.53 22.33 -23.92
C ILE A 494 20.70 20.85 -23.64
N SER A 495 21.70 20.54 -22.83
CA SER A 495 22.04 19.22 -22.30
C SER A 495 22.11 19.23 -20.77
N GLU A 496 22.30 18.07 -20.14
CA GLU A 496 22.58 17.97 -18.70
C GLU A 496 23.91 18.62 -18.29
N THR A 497 24.82 18.88 -19.24
CA THR A 497 26.12 19.53 -18.97
C THR A 497 26.08 21.04 -19.19
N SER A 498 24.95 21.60 -19.64
CA SER A 498 24.80 23.04 -19.86
C SER A 498 24.89 23.82 -18.54
N GLU A 499 25.39 25.06 -18.61
CA GLU A 499 25.61 25.91 -17.43
C GLU A 499 24.32 26.54 -16.88
N ALA A 500 23.37 26.83 -17.77
CA ALA A 500 22.11 27.49 -17.44
C ALA A 500 20.92 26.83 -18.13
N PHE A 501 19.75 26.95 -17.52
CA PHE A 501 18.51 26.51 -18.11
C PHE A 501 18.13 27.42 -19.28
N SER A 502 17.67 26.83 -20.38
CA SER A 502 17.17 27.54 -21.55
C SER A 502 16.07 26.73 -22.22
N GLU A 503 15.00 27.42 -22.58
CA GLU A 503 13.85 26.88 -23.33
C GLU A 503 14.07 26.92 -24.85
N GLU A 504 15.29 27.27 -25.30
CA GLU A 504 15.61 27.31 -26.73
C GLU A 504 15.41 25.96 -27.41
N LEU A 505 14.74 26.01 -28.55
CA LEU A 505 14.43 24.87 -29.38
C LEU A 505 15.71 24.29 -30.00
N ALA A 506 15.82 22.96 -30.03
CA ALA A 506 16.91 22.28 -30.71
C ALA A 506 16.92 22.61 -32.22
N GLU A 507 18.10 22.62 -32.82
CA GLU A 507 18.26 22.97 -34.24
C GLU A 507 17.50 21.99 -35.14
N ASN A 508 16.79 22.52 -36.13
CA ASN A 508 15.96 21.75 -37.07
C ASN A 508 14.82 20.95 -36.39
N THR A 509 14.27 21.47 -35.29
CA THR A 509 13.08 20.90 -34.65
C THR A 509 11.95 21.93 -34.58
N GLU A 510 10.72 21.49 -34.30
CA GLU A 510 9.52 22.33 -34.20
C GLU A 510 8.72 22.03 -32.93
N PHE A 511 7.68 22.83 -32.66
CA PHE A 511 6.74 22.57 -31.57
C PHE A 511 5.64 21.61 -32.02
N HIS A 512 5.22 20.71 -31.13
CA HIS A 512 4.09 19.82 -31.37
C HIS A 512 3.05 19.92 -30.27
N SER A 513 1.80 19.56 -30.56
CA SER A 513 0.73 19.55 -29.56
C SER A 513 0.85 18.42 -28.53
N THR A 514 1.64 17.39 -28.82
CA THR A 514 1.84 16.23 -27.95
C THR A 514 3.26 15.70 -28.05
N LEU A 515 3.74 15.04 -27.00
CA LEU A 515 5.02 14.34 -27.01
C LEU A 515 5.07 13.22 -28.08
N TYR A 516 3.99 12.48 -28.32
CA TYR A 516 3.94 11.43 -29.36
C TYR A 516 4.33 11.96 -30.75
N HIS A 517 3.70 13.06 -31.17
CA HIS A 517 3.97 13.67 -32.48
C HIS A 517 5.39 14.21 -32.59
N LEU A 518 5.92 14.84 -31.54
CA LEU A 518 7.31 15.31 -31.52
C LEU A 518 8.30 14.15 -31.62
N ILE A 519 8.08 13.07 -30.86
CA ILE A 519 8.95 11.89 -30.90
C ILE A 519 8.93 11.25 -32.29
N LYS A 520 7.76 11.20 -32.94
CA LYS A 520 7.58 10.59 -34.26
C LYS A 520 8.45 11.21 -35.35
N ASP A 521 8.78 12.50 -35.25
CA ASP A 521 9.63 13.18 -36.23
C ASP A 521 11.09 12.69 -36.22
N PHE A 522 11.54 12.12 -35.10
CA PHE A 522 12.90 11.61 -34.92
C PHE A 522 12.97 10.09 -34.76
N ALA A 523 11.82 9.43 -34.59
CA ALA A 523 11.72 8.01 -34.37
C ALA A 523 12.02 7.20 -35.64
N SER A 524 12.74 6.09 -35.48
CA SER A 524 12.87 5.09 -36.54
C SER A 524 11.52 4.42 -36.87
N GLU A 525 11.39 3.90 -38.08
CA GLU A 525 10.20 3.15 -38.50
C GLU A 525 9.97 1.94 -37.58
N GLU A 526 11.05 1.28 -37.15
CA GLU A 526 11.00 0.15 -36.23
C GLU A 526 10.43 0.54 -34.86
N ALA A 527 10.87 1.67 -34.29
CA ALA A 527 10.33 2.19 -33.04
C ALA A 527 8.83 2.51 -33.15
N ILE A 528 8.40 3.14 -34.24
CA ILE A 528 6.99 3.46 -34.46
C ILE A 528 6.14 2.20 -34.66
N GLU A 529 6.64 1.18 -35.37
CA GLU A 529 5.97 -0.10 -35.47
C GLU A 529 5.83 -0.78 -34.10
N LYS A 530 6.87 -0.73 -33.28
CA LYS A 530 6.86 -1.30 -31.94
C LYS A 530 5.81 -0.63 -31.06
N VAL A 531 5.75 0.71 -31.07
CA VAL A 531 4.72 1.50 -30.38
C VAL A 531 3.30 1.13 -30.83
N LYS A 532 3.09 0.90 -32.12
CA LYS A 532 1.77 0.50 -32.67
C LYS A 532 1.35 -0.92 -32.25
N LYS A 533 2.32 -1.80 -31.98
CA LYS A 533 2.07 -3.20 -31.57
C LYS A 533 1.93 -3.36 -30.06
N THR A 534 2.25 -2.33 -29.27
CA THR A 534 2.16 -2.33 -27.81
C THR A 534 0.73 -2.59 -27.33
N SER A 535 0.60 -3.43 -26.31
CA SER A 535 -0.67 -3.71 -25.66
C SER A 535 -1.18 -2.52 -24.83
N CYS A 536 -2.48 -2.22 -24.93
CA CYS A 536 -3.10 -1.20 -24.08
C CYS A 536 -3.00 -1.51 -22.59
N LEU A 537 -2.90 -2.80 -22.23
CA LEU A 537 -2.70 -3.25 -20.85
C LEU A 537 -1.33 -2.88 -20.30
N PHE A 538 -0.30 -2.93 -21.14
CA PHE A 538 1.05 -2.49 -20.78
C PHE A 538 1.13 -0.98 -20.61
N ILE A 539 0.48 -0.24 -21.52
CA ILE A 539 0.36 1.22 -21.41
C ILE A 539 -0.32 1.60 -20.09
N ASP A 540 -1.42 0.93 -19.74
CA ASP A 540 -2.14 1.18 -18.49
C ASP A 540 -1.30 0.86 -17.25
N ALA A 541 -0.63 -0.31 -17.19
CA ALA A 541 0.22 -0.67 -16.06
C ALA A 541 1.40 0.31 -15.88
N THR A 542 2.02 0.75 -16.98
CA THR A 542 3.09 1.76 -16.97
C THR A 542 2.57 3.11 -16.46
N TYR A 543 1.42 3.55 -16.97
CA TYR A 543 0.77 4.78 -16.53
C TYR A 543 0.41 4.74 -15.04
N GLN A 544 -0.14 3.62 -14.55
CA GLN A 544 -0.48 3.46 -13.13
C GLN A 544 0.74 3.62 -12.21
N LEU A 545 1.88 3.00 -12.54
CA LEU A 545 3.11 3.13 -11.73
C LEU A 545 3.71 4.54 -11.79
N LEU A 546 3.69 5.19 -12.96
CA LEU A 546 4.10 6.58 -13.11
C LEU A 546 3.22 7.53 -12.27
N MET A 547 1.90 7.32 -12.30
CA MET A 547 0.94 8.07 -11.48
C MET A 547 1.13 7.81 -9.98
N ALA A 548 1.40 6.56 -9.59
CA ALA A 548 1.57 6.19 -8.20
C ALA A 548 2.88 6.74 -7.59
N THR A 549 3.93 6.86 -8.40
CA THR A 549 5.25 7.37 -7.96
C THR A 549 5.36 8.89 -8.12
N ARG A 550 4.62 9.50 -9.06
CA ARG A 550 4.68 10.96 -9.33
C ARG A 550 6.12 11.48 -9.51
N VAL A 551 6.95 10.71 -10.22
CA VAL A 551 8.37 10.98 -10.42
C VAL A 551 8.68 12.36 -10.98
N LEU A 552 7.79 12.99 -11.77
CA LEU A 552 8.02 14.34 -12.32
C LEU A 552 7.86 15.46 -11.28
N THR A 553 7.14 15.22 -10.19
CA THR A 553 6.93 16.20 -9.11
C THR A 553 7.90 15.97 -7.94
N TYR A 554 8.25 14.73 -7.67
CA TYR A 554 9.05 14.31 -6.52
C TYR A 554 10.53 14.03 -6.85
N SER A 555 11.02 14.41 -8.04
CA SER A 555 12.44 14.30 -8.46
C SER A 555 13.07 15.64 -8.82
#